data_AF-A0AAU7Z591-F1
#
_entry.id   AF-A0AAU7Z591-F1
#
_cell.length_a   1.000
_cell.length_b   1.000
_cell.length_c   1.000
_cell.angle_alpha   90.00
_cell.angle_beta   90.00
_cell.angle_gamma   90.00
#
_symmetry.space_group_name_H-M   'P 1'
#
loop_
_entity.id
_entity.type
_entity.pdbx_description
1 polymer ?
#
loop_
_entity_poly.entity_id
_entity_poly.type
_entity_poly.pdbx_seq_one_letter_code
_entity_poly.pdbx_strand_id
1 'polypeptide(L)'
;MKSHRFPTTPILLVVIFCLFAANARAADKKAPPVKPADQYAAFEVHPNEKVTVAAEPCDDPKDCDFFRLPYLQHGFVAIRVIFTNDSDAAISLDDARIQFISINNDKIPAATDDDLQRRLFSTKGAAGRKIPLPLPLPPVTVHDKPVDKQIIKDDKDFGFNGTTVNPHSTLAGYLFYDVRQLPDRPLKGAELYVKMVHTVDGKKQLFDFNIPFDKWLAAQPGVKSADNVPKP
;
A
#
# COMPACT_ATOMS: atom_id res chain seq x y z
N MET A 1 20.91 -84.30 -20.46
CA MET A 1 21.48 -83.14 -19.70
C MET A 1 20.33 -82.25 -19.25
N LYS A 2 20.54 -81.56 -18.12
CA LYS A 2 19.57 -81.07 -17.12
C LYS A 2 18.55 -80.02 -17.58
N SER A 3 17.37 -80.07 -16.94
CA SER A 3 16.28 -79.09 -16.92
C SER A 3 16.57 -77.85 -16.06
N HIS A 4 16.07 -76.68 -16.45
CA HIS A 4 15.80 -75.51 -15.58
C HIS A 4 14.53 -74.80 -16.14
N ARG A 5 13.34 -74.93 -15.51
CA ARG A 5 12.70 -74.14 -14.43
C ARG A 5 12.49 -72.62 -14.70
N PHE A 6 11.23 -72.29 -15.05
CA PHE A 6 10.29 -71.35 -14.38
C PHE A 6 10.52 -69.80 -14.38
N PRO A 7 9.48 -68.96 -14.11
CA PRO A 7 8.96 -67.99 -15.09
C PRO A 7 8.77 -66.53 -14.56
N THR A 8 8.06 -65.72 -15.37
CA THR A 8 7.24 -64.52 -15.06
C THR A 8 7.87 -63.24 -14.48
N THR A 9 7.75 -62.16 -15.26
CA THR A 9 7.54 -60.79 -14.73
C THR A 9 6.73 -59.97 -15.74
N PRO A 10 5.54 -59.44 -15.39
CA PRO A 10 4.83 -58.43 -16.16
C PRO A 10 5.03 -57.05 -15.53
N ILE A 11 5.46 -56.04 -16.30
CA ILE A 11 5.39 -54.64 -15.86
C ILE A 11 4.77 -53.81 -16.98
N LEU A 12 3.46 -53.61 -16.83
CA LEU A 12 2.65 -52.61 -17.50
C LEU A 12 2.86 -51.28 -16.77
N LEU A 13 3.42 -50.26 -17.42
CA LEU A 13 3.33 -48.86 -16.97
C LEU A 13 3.71 -47.91 -18.12
N VAL A 14 2.74 -47.53 -18.94
CA VAL A 14 2.84 -46.38 -19.85
C VAL A 14 1.87 -45.31 -19.37
N VAL A 15 2.39 -44.50 -18.46
CA VAL A 15 2.28 -43.04 -18.36
C VAL A 15 1.03 -42.40 -19.00
N ILE A 16 0.01 -42.18 -18.17
CA ILE A 16 -0.99 -41.12 -18.35
C ILE A 16 -0.29 -39.79 -17.96
N PHE A 17 0.30 -39.10 -18.94
CA PHE A 17 0.76 -37.73 -18.81
C PHE A 17 -0.16 -36.84 -19.66
N CYS A 18 -1.10 -36.16 -19.03
CA CYS A 18 -1.60 -34.83 -19.42
C CYS A 18 -2.79 -34.46 -18.55
N LEU A 19 -2.84 -33.18 -18.16
CA LEU A 19 -3.93 -32.48 -17.48
C LEU A 19 -3.91 -32.48 -15.94
N PHE A 20 -2.74 -32.26 -15.34
CA PHE A 20 -2.68 -31.29 -14.23
C PHE A 20 -2.60 -29.88 -14.82
N ALA A 21 -3.74 -29.37 -15.31
CA ALA A 21 -3.90 -27.93 -15.39
C ALA A 21 -3.93 -27.42 -13.95
N ALA A 22 -2.78 -26.97 -13.46
CA ALA A 22 -2.70 -26.19 -12.24
C ALA A 22 -3.57 -24.95 -12.47
N ASN A 23 -4.82 -25.00 -11.99
CA ASN A 23 -5.62 -23.81 -11.79
C ASN A 23 -4.82 -22.96 -10.80
N ALA A 24 -4.04 -22.00 -11.31
CA ALA A 24 -3.52 -20.92 -10.52
C ALA A 24 -4.72 -20.15 -9.98
N ARG A 25 -5.22 -20.59 -8.82
CA ARG A 25 -6.13 -19.79 -8.01
C ARG A 25 -5.31 -18.58 -7.60
N ALA A 26 -5.51 -17.48 -8.31
CA ALA A 26 -5.16 -16.17 -7.78
C ALA A 26 -5.87 -16.10 -6.42
N ALA A 27 -5.10 -16.20 -5.35
CA ALA A 27 -5.65 -16.04 -4.02
C ALA A 27 -6.20 -14.62 -3.94
N ASP A 28 -7.51 -14.49 -3.80
CA ASP A 28 -8.17 -13.24 -3.41
C ASP A 28 -7.74 -12.93 -1.97
N LYS A 29 -6.50 -12.46 -1.81
CA LYS A 29 -5.99 -11.99 -0.53
C LYS A 29 -6.78 -10.73 -0.17
N LYS A 30 -7.39 -10.72 1.01
CA LYS A 30 -8.19 -9.61 1.49
C LYS A 30 -7.41 -8.87 2.57
N ALA A 31 -7.38 -7.54 2.47
CA ALA A 31 -6.89 -6.71 3.55
C ALA A 31 -7.70 -6.97 4.84
N PRO A 32 -7.12 -6.79 6.02
CA PRO A 32 -7.83 -6.90 7.30
C PRO A 32 -9.08 -6.00 7.32
N PRO A 33 -10.18 -6.42 7.98
CA PRO A 33 -11.39 -5.60 8.07
C PRO A 33 -11.07 -4.24 8.73
N VAL A 34 -11.75 -3.20 8.26
CA VAL A 34 -11.64 -1.84 8.82
C VAL A 34 -12.33 -1.82 10.17
N LYS A 35 -11.69 -1.21 11.17
CA LYS A 35 -12.29 -0.86 12.47
C LYS A 35 -12.46 0.66 12.55
N PRO A 36 -13.25 1.18 13.50
CA PRO A 36 -13.21 2.58 13.86
C PRO A 36 -11.78 3.07 14.18
N ALA A 37 -11.47 4.31 13.84
CA ALA A 37 -10.14 4.90 13.93
C ALA A 37 -9.57 4.90 15.37
N ASP A 38 -10.42 5.05 16.38
CA ASP A 38 -10.06 5.03 17.81
C ASP A 38 -9.61 3.63 18.31
N GLN A 39 -9.77 2.58 17.51
CA GLN A 39 -9.33 1.22 17.83
C GLN A 39 -7.91 0.90 17.30
N TYR A 40 -7.25 1.85 16.65
CA TYR A 40 -5.88 1.71 16.17
C TYR A 40 -4.89 2.36 17.13
N ALA A 41 -3.62 1.94 17.10
CA ALA A 41 -2.61 2.45 18.03
C ALA A 41 -2.22 3.91 17.77
N ALA A 42 -2.03 4.29 16.51
CA ALA A 42 -1.75 5.67 16.12
C ALA A 42 -3.02 6.32 15.59
N PHE A 43 -3.71 7.02 16.49
CA PHE A 43 -4.89 7.82 16.19
C PHE A 43 -4.84 9.19 16.86
N GLU A 44 -5.69 10.06 16.36
CA GLU A 44 -6.01 11.35 16.95
C GLU A 44 -7.51 11.62 16.84
N VAL A 45 -8.07 12.13 17.93
CA VAL A 45 -9.49 12.49 18.04
C VAL A 45 -9.59 14.00 18.08
N HIS A 46 -10.51 14.56 17.29
CA HIS A 46 -10.95 15.94 17.40
C HIS A 46 -12.36 15.96 17.98
N PRO A 47 -12.51 16.15 19.32
CA PRO A 47 -13.81 15.96 19.98
C PRO A 47 -14.88 16.98 19.57
N ASN A 48 -14.46 18.20 19.21
CA ASN A 48 -15.38 19.27 18.82
C ASN A 48 -15.98 19.00 17.43
N GLU A 49 -15.15 18.48 16.53
CA GLU A 49 -15.52 18.05 15.18
C GLU A 49 -16.19 16.67 15.17
N LYS A 50 -16.02 15.87 16.24
CA LYS A 50 -16.42 14.45 16.32
C LYS A 50 -15.85 13.61 15.17
N VAL A 51 -14.59 13.86 14.83
CA VAL A 51 -13.87 13.13 13.80
C VAL A 51 -12.60 12.56 14.41
N THR A 52 -12.33 11.29 14.10
CA THR A 52 -11.13 10.58 14.50
C THR A 52 -10.38 10.11 13.27
N VAL A 53 -9.07 10.34 13.23
CA VAL A 53 -8.20 9.88 12.16
C VAL A 53 -7.14 8.95 12.73
N ALA A 54 -6.91 7.83 12.05
CA ALA A 54 -5.86 6.89 12.40
C ALA A 54 -4.96 6.56 11.21
N ALA A 55 -3.73 6.16 11.55
CA ALA A 55 -2.73 5.70 10.63
C ALA A 55 -2.21 4.33 11.08
N GLU A 56 -2.28 3.36 10.18
CA GLU A 56 -1.74 2.01 10.39
C GLU A 56 -0.71 1.75 9.28
N PRO A 57 0.58 2.04 9.55
CA PRO A 57 1.68 1.66 8.67
C PRO A 57 1.76 0.15 8.49
N CYS A 58 2.16 -0.25 7.29
CA CYS A 58 2.49 -1.62 6.96
C CYS A 58 4.00 -1.69 6.75
N ASP A 59 4.75 -2.22 7.73
CA ASP A 59 6.23 -2.22 7.74
C ASP A 59 6.87 -3.62 7.67
N ASP A 60 6.13 -4.69 7.99
CA ASP A 60 6.52 -6.09 7.74
C ASP A 60 5.83 -6.59 6.46
N PRO A 61 6.58 -7.11 5.46
CA PRO A 61 6.00 -7.72 4.25
C PRO A 61 4.93 -8.79 4.50
N LYS A 62 4.93 -9.45 5.67
CA LYS A 62 3.92 -10.46 6.04
C LYS A 62 2.56 -9.84 6.30
N ASP A 63 2.51 -8.64 6.89
CA ASP A 63 1.26 -7.95 7.19
C ASP A 63 0.70 -7.24 5.95
N CYS A 64 1.54 -7.10 4.92
CA CYS A 64 1.22 -6.45 3.64
C CYS A 64 1.12 -7.46 2.47
N ASP A 65 1.06 -8.75 2.75
CA ASP A 65 1.21 -9.80 1.73
C ASP A 65 0.02 -9.88 0.75
N PHE A 66 -1.07 -9.16 1.05
CA PHE A 66 -2.27 -9.04 0.23
C PHE A 66 -2.08 -8.09 -0.97
N PHE A 67 -1.08 -7.21 -0.92
CA PHE A 67 -0.68 -6.45 -2.10
C PHE A 67 -0.12 -7.37 -3.18
N ARG A 68 -0.37 -7.02 -4.44
CA ARG A 68 0.13 -7.78 -5.60
C ARG A 68 1.60 -7.45 -5.87
N LEU A 69 2.02 -6.25 -5.48
CA LEU A 69 3.37 -5.71 -5.71
C LEU A 69 4.16 -5.55 -4.42
N PRO A 70 5.49 -5.76 -4.44
CA PRO A 70 6.33 -5.69 -3.25
C PRO A 70 6.74 -4.24 -2.90
N TYR A 71 5.77 -3.38 -2.58
CA TYR A 71 5.99 -1.94 -2.33
C TYR A 71 7.13 -1.64 -1.33
N LEU A 72 7.15 -2.35 -0.19
CA LEU A 72 8.18 -2.22 0.84
C LEU A 72 9.60 -2.47 0.31
N GLN A 73 9.78 -3.47 -0.54
CA GLN A 73 11.10 -3.81 -1.11
C GLN A 73 11.61 -2.73 -2.08
N HIS A 74 10.70 -1.95 -2.66
CA HIS A 74 11.03 -0.82 -3.53
C HIS A 74 11.14 0.52 -2.79
N GLY A 75 11.03 0.50 -1.45
CA GLY A 75 11.18 1.65 -0.56
C GLY A 75 9.93 2.52 -0.43
N PHE A 76 8.75 1.95 -0.71
CA PHE A 76 7.49 2.56 -0.34
C PHE A 76 6.99 2.00 0.99
N VAL A 77 6.46 2.84 1.85
CA VAL A 77 5.65 2.40 2.98
C VAL A 77 4.19 2.63 2.63
N ALA A 78 3.39 1.56 2.72
CA ALA A 78 1.94 1.67 2.63
C ALA A 78 1.41 2.03 4.02
N ILE A 79 0.58 3.07 4.10
CA ILE A 79 -0.07 3.49 5.33
C ILE A 79 -1.57 3.43 5.09
N ARG A 80 -2.24 2.62 5.88
CA ARG A 80 -3.69 2.62 5.92
C ARG A 80 -4.15 3.84 6.68
N VAL A 81 -4.93 4.69 6.02
CA VAL A 81 -5.53 5.87 6.64
C VAL A 81 -7.00 5.57 6.88
N ILE A 82 -7.45 5.86 8.10
CA ILE A 82 -8.81 5.55 8.57
C ILE A 82 -9.43 6.83 9.10
N PHE A 83 -10.55 7.25 8.53
CA PHE A 83 -11.38 8.34 9.03
C PHE A 83 -12.65 7.76 9.63
N THR A 84 -12.93 8.08 10.88
CA THR A 84 -14.21 7.80 11.52
C THR A 84 -14.90 9.13 11.80
N ASN A 85 -16.11 9.27 11.28
CA ASN A 85 -16.95 10.44 11.47
C ASN A 85 -18.11 10.08 12.38
N ASP A 86 -18.03 10.51 13.63
CA ASP A 86 -19.08 10.33 14.66
C ASP A 86 -19.99 11.56 14.76
N SER A 87 -19.84 12.52 13.84
CA SER A 87 -20.72 13.68 13.73
C SER A 87 -21.99 13.35 12.96
N ASP A 88 -22.97 14.26 13.05
CA ASP A 88 -24.24 14.16 12.34
C ASP A 88 -24.18 14.72 10.91
N ALA A 89 -23.02 15.20 10.47
CA ALA A 89 -22.81 15.80 9.15
C ALA A 89 -21.70 15.09 8.38
N ALA A 90 -21.82 15.01 7.05
CA ALA A 90 -20.75 14.48 6.22
C ALA A 90 -19.56 15.45 6.17
N ILE A 91 -18.35 14.90 6.04
CA ILE A 91 -17.12 15.66 5.79
C ILE A 91 -16.59 15.34 4.38
N SER A 92 -16.07 16.37 3.71
CA SER A 92 -15.38 16.24 2.43
C SER A 92 -13.87 16.14 2.63
N LEU A 93 -13.28 15.25 1.85
CA LEU A 93 -11.85 15.02 1.73
C LEU A 93 -11.34 15.43 0.34
N ASP A 94 -12.14 16.12 -0.49
CA ASP A 94 -11.77 16.48 -1.88
C ASP A 94 -10.46 17.30 -1.94
N ASP A 95 -10.27 18.21 -0.99
CA ASP A 95 -9.07 19.04 -0.86
C ASP A 95 -8.06 18.51 0.17
N ALA A 96 -8.36 17.37 0.81
CA ALA A 96 -7.58 16.87 1.92
C ALA A 96 -6.16 16.54 1.47
N ARG A 97 -5.17 16.97 2.26
CA ARG A 97 -3.76 16.69 2.02
C ARG A 97 -3.25 15.81 3.14
N ILE A 98 -3.03 14.54 2.81
CA ILE A 98 -2.53 13.53 3.73
C ILE A 98 -1.04 13.33 3.43
N GLN A 99 -0.18 13.94 4.24
CA GLN A 99 1.26 14.01 4.03
C GLN A 99 1.99 13.20 5.08
N PHE A 100 3.06 12.54 4.68
CA PHE A 100 4.03 11.99 5.61
C PHE A 100 5.04 13.07 5.97
N ILE A 101 5.23 13.32 7.25
CA ILE A 101 6.21 14.27 7.77
C ILE A 101 7.35 13.49 8.41
N SER A 102 8.56 13.60 7.85
CA SER A 102 9.75 12.93 8.40
C SER A 102 10.21 13.58 9.71
N ILE A 103 11.09 12.90 10.45
CA ILE A 103 11.77 13.47 11.62
C ILE A 103 12.55 14.77 11.31
N ASN A 104 12.94 14.97 10.05
CA ASN A 104 13.62 16.18 9.58
C ASN A 104 12.62 17.25 9.07
N ASN A 105 11.31 17.05 9.26
CA ASN A 105 10.22 17.87 8.74
C ASN A 105 10.09 17.88 7.21
N ASP A 106 10.60 16.85 6.53
CA ASP A 106 10.35 16.68 5.09
C ASP A 106 8.89 16.34 4.86
N LYS A 107 8.23 17.06 3.94
CA LYS A 107 6.83 16.83 3.59
C LYS A 107 6.73 15.96 2.35
N ILE A 108 6.34 14.70 2.53
CA ILE A 108 6.25 13.71 1.46
C ILE A 108 4.76 13.49 1.13
N PRO A 109 4.30 13.83 -0.07
CA PRO A 109 2.94 13.53 -0.50
C PRO A 109 2.76 12.03 -0.74
N ALA A 110 1.51 11.56 -0.73
CA ALA A 110 1.21 10.21 -1.20
C ALA A 110 1.63 10.06 -2.67
N ALA A 111 2.25 8.92 -2.99
CA ALA A 111 2.68 8.57 -4.33
C ALA A 111 1.47 8.35 -5.24
N THR A 112 1.54 8.90 -6.44
CA THR A 112 0.57 8.62 -7.50
C THR A 112 0.85 7.26 -8.14
N ASP A 113 -0.13 6.73 -8.86
CA ASP A 113 0.06 5.52 -9.68
C ASP A 113 1.25 5.62 -10.66
N ASP A 114 1.49 6.80 -11.21
CA ASP A 114 2.64 7.06 -12.08
C ASP A 114 3.98 7.04 -11.31
N ASP A 115 3.99 7.52 -10.06
CA ASP A 115 5.15 7.42 -9.18
C ASP A 115 5.45 5.97 -8.82
N LEU A 116 4.41 5.19 -8.52
CA LEU A 116 4.49 3.75 -8.28
C LEU A 116 5.01 3.04 -9.53
N GLN A 117 4.44 3.32 -10.71
CA GLN A 117 4.84 2.73 -11.99
C GLN A 117 6.31 3.01 -12.29
N ARG A 118 6.71 4.28 -12.22
CA ARG A 118 8.08 4.71 -12.46
C ARG A 118 9.03 4.03 -11.49
N ARG A 119 8.64 3.78 -10.25
CA ARG A 119 9.53 3.27 -9.23
C ARG A 119 9.61 1.74 -9.18
N LEU A 120 8.50 1.05 -9.35
CA LEU A 120 8.43 -0.42 -9.31
C LEU A 120 9.03 -1.04 -10.57
N PHE A 121 8.82 -0.40 -11.73
CA PHE A 121 9.18 -0.97 -13.03
C PHE A 121 10.32 -0.23 -13.75
N SER A 122 11.12 0.57 -13.03
CA SER A 122 12.36 1.13 -13.57
C SER A 122 13.43 0.04 -13.72
N THR A 123 13.29 -0.76 -14.77
CA THR A 123 14.39 -1.49 -15.41
C THR A 123 14.44 -1.12 -16.89
N LYS A 124 15.67 -1.08 -17.42
CA LYS A 124 16.17 -0.63 -18.73
C LYS A 124 15.42 -1.16 -19.98
N GLY A 125 14.17 -0.77 -20.18
CA GLY A 125 13.37 -1.18 -21.34
C GLY A 125 12.43 -0.08 -21.79
N ALA A 126 12.98 1.04 -22.25
CA ALA A 126 12.23 2.06 -22.98
C ALA A 126 12.49 1.88 -24.47
N ALA A 127 12.02 0.77 -25.05
CA ALA A 127 11.80 0.74 -26.49
C ALA A 127 10.56 1.60 -26.77
N GLY A 128 10.78 2.91 -26.91
CA GLY A 128 9.71 3.86 -27.21
C GLY A 128 8.99 3.47 -28.51
N ARG A 129 7.67 3.67 -28.55
CA ARG A 129 6.88 3.41 -29.75
C ARG A 129 7.15 4.55 -30.74
N LYS A 130 7.83 4.23 -31.86
CA LYS A 130 8.07 5.23 -32.92
C LYS A 130 6.75 5.50 -33.63
N ILE A 131 6.26 6.73 -33.53
CA ILE A 131 5.14 7.22 -34.35
C ILE A 131 5.75 7.84 -35.62
N PRO A 132 5.51 7.29 -36.81
CA PRO A 132 5.97 7.92 -38.05
C PRO A 132 5.14 9.17 -38.33
N LEU A 133 5.80 10.32 -38.42
CA LEU A 133 5.19 11.57 -38.88
C LEU A 133 5.37 11.70 -40.40
N PRO A 134 4.38 12.24 -41.14
CA PRO A 134 4.57 12.59 -42.55
C PRO A 134 5.66 13.68 -42.67
N LEU A 135 6.58 13.49 -43.63
CA LEU A 135 7.81 14.28 -43.79
C LEU A 135 7.58 15.80 -43.98
N PRO A 136 8.56 16.65 -43.59
CA PRO A 136 9.92 16.32 -43.19
C PRO A 136 10.22 16.64 -41.73
N LEU A 137 9.56 15.94 -40.78
CA LEU A 137 9.87 16.08 -39.36
C LEU A 137 10.45 14.77 -38.78
N PRO A 138 11.49 14.84 -37.92
CA PRO A 138 12.04 13.67 -37.25
C PRO A 138 11.00 13.03 -36.31
N PRO A 139 11.03 11.69 -36.13
CA PRO A 139 10.06 10.99 -35.28
C PRO A 139 10.16 11.44 -33.82
N VAL A 140 9.02 11.77 -33.21
CA VAL A 140 8.93 12.02 -31.77
C VAL A 140 8.73 10.70 -31.04
N THR A 141 9.56 10.42 -30.04
CA THR A 141 9.38 9.27 -29.16
C THR A 141 8.46 9.67 -28.02
N VAL A 142 7.23 9.15 -28.00
CA VAL A 142 6.29 9.37 -26.89
C VAL A 142 6.59 8.33 -25.82
N HIS A 143 6.79 8.80 -24.58
CA HIS A 143 7.19 7.98 -23.44
C HIS A 143 6.11 7.96 -22.35
N ASP A 144 4.87 7.65 -22.71
CA ASP A 144 3.83 7.38 -21.71
C ASP A 144 3.68 5.87 -21.60
N LYS A 145 4.43 5.25 -20.67
CA LYS A 145 4.20 3.86 -20.33
C LYS A 145 2.86 3.81 -19.57
N PRO A 146 1.87 3.02 -20.03
CA PRO A 146 0.67 2.82 -19.23
C PRO A 146 1.06 2.23 -17.87
N VAL A 147 0.40 2.70 -16.82
CA VAL A 147 0.52 2.15 -15.46
C VAL A 147 0.23 0.65 -15.49
N ASP A 148 1.05 -0.13 -14.79
CA ASP A 148 0.88 -1.58 -14.73
C ASP A 148 -0.48 -1.95 -14.13
N LYS A 149 -1.12 -2.98 -14.71
CA LYS A 149 -2.46 -3.41 -14.30
C LYS A 149 -2.52 -3.86 -12.84
N GLN A 150 -1.40 -4.29 -12.26
CA GLN A 150 -1.34 -4.69 -10.85
C GLN A 150 -1.41 -3.46 -9.93
N ILE A 151 -0.80 -2.34 -10.30
CA ILE A 151 -0.92 -1.07 -9.56
C ILE A 151 -2.38 -0.63 -9.54
N ILE A 152 -3.02 -0.56 -10.71
CA ILE A 152 -4.43 -0.16 -10.83
C ILE A 152 -5.37 -1.08 -10.03
N LYS A 153 -5.06 -2.39 -9.97
CA LYS A 153 -5.85 -3.33 -9.18
C LYS A 153 -5.64 -3.15 -7.68
N ASP A 154 -4.41 -2.91 -7.25
CA ASP A 154 -4.11 -2.66 -5.83
C ASP A 154 -4.72 -1.33 -5.38
N ASP A 155 -4.64 -0.28 -6.18
CA ASP A 155 -5.30 0.99 -5.90
C ASP A 155 -6.83 0.84 -5.85
N LYS A 156 -7.43 0.14 -6.82
CA LYS A 156 -8.88 -0.09 -6.81
C LYS A 156 -9.35 -0.88 -5.58
N ASP A 157 -8.63 -1.91 -5.19
CA ASP A 157 -9.08 -2.84 -4.15
C ASP A 157 -8.70 -2.36 -2.74
N PHE A 158 -7.60 -1.60 -2.61
CA PHE A 158 -7.02 -1.24 -1.33
C PHE A 158 -6.73 0.26 -1.18
N GLY A 159 -6.62 1.01 -2.27
CA GLY A 159 -6.32 2.44 -2.26
C GLY A 159 -7.36 3.30 -1.56
N PHE A 160 -6.95 4.49 -1.12
CA PHE A 160 -7.83 5.47 -0.49
C PHE A 160 -8.60 6.28 -1.54
N ASN A 161 -9.78 5.77 -1.92
CA ASN A 161 -10.58 6.32 -3.04
C ASN A 161 -11.80 7.15 -2.62
N GLY A 162 -12.13 7.22 -1.33
CA GLY A 162 -13.30 7.95 -0.87
C GLY A 162 -13.00 9.44 -0.66
N THR A 163 -13.82 10.31 -1.22
CA THR A 163 -13.69 11.77 -1.02
C THR A 163 -14.71 12.34 -0.03
N THR A 164 -15.58 11.49 0.53
CA THR A 164 -16.58 11.90 1.52
C THR A 164 -16.70 10.84 2.61
N VAL A 165 -16.73 11.28 3.86
CA VAL A 165 -17.02 10.41 5.02
C VAL A 165 -18.40 10.76 5.53
N ASN A 166 -19.34 9.84 5.36
CA ASN A 166 -20.73 10.02 5.78
C ASN A 166 -20.84 10.14 7.31
N PRO A 167 -21.94 10.71 7.84
CA PRO A 167 -22.23 10.70 9.27
C PRO A 167 -22.21 9.26 9.81
N HIS A 168 -21.72 9.09 11.03
CA HIS A 168 -21.69 7.81 11.77
C HIS A 168 -21.07 6.67 10.95
N SER A 169 -20.01 6.97 10.21
CA SER A 169 -19.37 6.01 9.30
C SER A 169 -17.85 6.05 9.36
N THR A 170 -17.23 5.00 8.81
CA THR A 170 -15.78 4.89 8.70
C THR A 170 -15.38 4.68 7.25
N LEU A 171 -14.41 5.49 6.78
CA LEU A 171 -13.77 5.36 5.49
C LEU A 171 -12.30 5.01 5.70
N ALA A 172 -11.79 4.05 4.93
CA ALA A 172 -10.38 3.68 4.99
C ALA A 172 -9.83 3.21 3.65
N GLY A 173 -8.51 3.32 3.51
CA GLY A 173 -7.76 2.86 2.36
C GLY A 173 -6.27 3.11 2.55
N TYR A 174 -5.46 2.57 1.66
CA TYR A 174 -4.00 2.68 1.71
C TYR A 174 -3.51 3.83 0.84
N LEU A 175 -2.54 4.56 1.37
CA LEU A 175 -1.71 5.52 0.64
C LEU A 175 -0.26 5.05 0.71
N PHE A 176 0.49 5.26 -0.36
CA PHE A 176 1.89 4.85 -0.45
C PHE A 176 2.81 6.06 -0.35
N TYR A 177 3.90 5.96 0.40
CA TYR A 177 4.86 7.05 0.59
C TYR A 177 6.26 6.59 0.24
N ASP A 178 6.96 7.35 -0.62
CA ASP A 178 8.34 7.07 -1.00
C ASP A 178 9.30 7.54 0.10
N VAL A 179 9.81 6.59 0.87
CA VAL A 179 10.63 6.86 2.06
C VAL A 179 12.11 6.54 1.84
N ARG A 180 12.53 6.30 0.60
CA ARG A 180 13.91 5.87 0.30
C ARG A 180 14.98 6.89 0.65
N GLN A 181 14.62 8.17 0.63
CA GLN A 181 15.53 9.26 0.97
C GLN A 181 15.58 9.49 2.48
N LEU A 182 14.81 8.74 3.26
CA LEU A 182 14.76 8.84 4.71
C LEU A 182 15.75 7.85 5.37
N PRO A 183 16.11 8.10 6.65
CA PRO A 183 17.00 7.22 7.40
C PRO A 183 16.45 5.80 7.61
N ASP A 184 17.33 4.89 8.03
CA ASP A 184 16.97 3.54 8.47
C ASP A 184 15.96 3.64 9.63
N ARG A 185 14.70 3.27 9.36
CA ARG A 185 13.48 3.50 10.18
C ARG A 185 12.78 4.83 9.87
N PRO A 186 12.12 4.94 8.71
CA PRO A 186 11.43 6.16 8.30
C PRO A 186 10.29 6.57 9.25
N LEU A 187 9.66 5.63 9.95
CA LEU A 187 8.55 5.90 10.87
C LEU A 187 8.97 6.54 12.21
N LYS A 188 10.23 6.40 12.62
CA LYS A 188 10.68 6.87 13.95
C LYS A 188 10.69 8.39 13.99
N GLY A 189 9.95 8.99 14.93
CA GLY A 189 9.81 10.44 15.04
C GLY A 189 9.12 11.11 13.84
N ALA A 190 8.46 10.32 12.99
CA ALA A 190 7.66 10.81 11.87
C ALA A 190 6.17 10.79 12.23
N GLU A 191 5.38 11.51 11.44
CA GLU A 191 3.93 11.58 11.62
C GLU A 191 3.18 11.57 10.29
N LEU A 192 1.93 11.12 10.33
CA LEU A 192 0.96 11.39 9.28
C LEU A 192 0.26 12.70 9.61
N TYR A 193 0.33 13.66 8.70
CA TYR A 193 -0.28 14.97 8.85
C TYR A 193 -1.41 15.14 7.83
N VAL A 194 -2.61 15.42 8.33
CA VAL A 194 -3.83 15.60 7.54
C VAL A 194 -4.32 17.03 7.72
N LYS A 195 -4.53 17.73 6.61
CA LYS A 195 -5.10 19.07 6.61
C LYS A 195 -6.09 19.25 5.47
N MET A 196 -6.76 20.40 5.44
CA MET A 196 -7.73 20.76 4.40
C MET A 196 -8.92 19.80 4.35
N VAL A 197 -9.30 19.23 5.50
CA VAL A 197 -10.56 18.49 5.64
C VAL A 197 -11.67 19.51 5.87
N HIS A 198 -12.77 19.39 5.12
CA HIS A 198 -13.86 20.37 5.18
C HIS A 198 -15.19 19.71 5.51
N THR A 199 -16.14 20.51 5.99
CA THR A 199 -17.55 20.14 5.90
C THR A 199 -17.97 20.06 4.43
N VAL A 200 -18.96 19.22 4.08
CA VAL A 200 -19.40 19.07 2.67
C VAL A 200 -19.90 20.38 2.05
N ASP A 201 -20.36 21.34 2.85
CA ASP A 201 -20.75 22.67 2.37
C ASP A 201 -19.55 23.63 2.14
N GLY A 202 -18.32 23.17 2.41
CA GLY A 202 -17.07 23.91 2.22
C GLY A 202 -16.86 25.09 3.18
N LYS A 203 -17.77 25.34 4.12
CA LYS A 203 -17.75 26.55 4.95
C LYS A 203 -16.79 26.47 6.13
N LYS A 204 -16.54 25.26 6.65
CA LYS A 204 -15.67 25.04 7.80
C LYS A 204 -14.58 24.07 7.41
N GLN A 205 -13.33 24.51 7.55
CA GLN A 205 -12.19 23.60 7.62
C GLN A 205 -12.11 23.04 9.05
N LEU A 206 -11.91 21.73 9.16
CA LEU A 206 -11.59 21.07 10.42
C LEU A 206 -10.15 21.42 10.81
N PHE A 207 -9.82 21.26 12.09
CA PHE A 207 -8.44 21.36 12.52
C PHE A 207 -7.58 20.30 11.83
N ASP A 208 -6.29 20.58 11.71
CA ASP A 208 -5.35 19.62 11.15
C ASP A 208 -5.11 18.48 12.14
N PHE A 209 -4.90 17.27 11.62
CA PHE A 209 -4.57 16.09 12.40
C PHE A 209 -3.07 15.79 12.25
N ASN A 210 -2.41 15.55 13.36
CA ASN A 210 -1.03 15.12 13.53
C ASN A 210 -1.03 13.76 14.23
N ILE A 211 -0.80 12.69 13.47
CA ILE A 211 -0.81 11.30 13.96
C ILE A 211 0.63 10.80 14.04
N PRO A 212 1.28 10.77 15.23
CA PRO A 212 2.67 10.34 15.36
C PRO A 212 2.79 8.83 15.23
N PHE A 213 3.70 8.34 14.39
CA PHE A 213 3.92 6.91 14.22
C PHE A 213 4.60 6.27 15.43
N ASP A 214 5.21 7.06 16.32
CA ASP A 214 5.79 6.56 17.57
C ASP A 214 4.74 5.86 18.46
N LYS A 215 3.47 6.30 18.41
CA LYS A 215 2.36 5.61 19.09
C LYS A 215 2.16 4.19 18.55
N TRP A 216 2.23 4.05 17.23
CA TRP A 216 2.11 2.75 16.55
C TRP A 216 3.33 1.87 16.81
N LEU A 217 4.54 2.43 16.72
CA LEU A 217 5.80 1.71 17.02
C LEU A 217 5.80 1.17 18.45
N ALA A 218 5.35 1.94 19.43
CA ALA A 218 5.27 1.52 20.82
C ALA A 218 4.26 0.38 21.07
N ALA A 219 3.25 0.24 20.22
CA ALA A 219 2.23 -0.80 20.34
C ALA A 219 2.63 -2.14 19.68
N GLN A 220 3.69 -2.16 18.86
CA GLN A 220 4.10 -3.37 18.16
C GLN A 220 4.79 -4.37 19.10
N PRO A 221 4.42 -5.68 19.07
CA PRO A 221 5.04 -6.72 19.87
C PRO A 221 6.46 -7.00 19.35
N GLY A 222 7.42 -6.18 19.77
CA GLY A 222 8.81 -6.27 19.31
C GLY A 222 9.66 -5.02 19.60
N VAL A 223 9.04 -3.87 19.85
CA VAL A 223 9.75 -2.64 20.27
C VAL A 223 9.96 -2.67 21.80
N LYS A 224 10.60 -3.72 22.30
CA LYS A 224 11.29 -3.61 23.59
C LYS A 224 12.54 -2.77 23.33
N SER A 225 12.55 -1.58 23.92
CA SER A 225 13.64 -0.61 24.01
C SER A 225 15.01 -1.16 23.60
N ALA A 226 15.41 -0.91 22.36
CA ALA A 226 16.78 -1.14 21.90
C ALA A 226 17.77 -0.07 22.43
N ASP A 227 17.47 0.53 23.57
CA ASP A 227 18.32 1.50 24.29
C ASP A 227 19.05 0.86 25.48
N ASN A 228 18.86 -0.44 25.74
CA ASN A 228 19.65 -1.19 26.71
C ASN A 228 20.64 -2.15 26.01
N VAL A 229 21.59 -1.59 25.27
CA VAL A 229 22.85 -2.28 24.97
C VAL A 229 23.93 -1.56 25.77
N PRO A 230 24.57 -2.22 26.77
CA PRO A 230 25.71 -1.62 27.44
C PRO A 230 26.82 -1.45 26.40
N LYS A 231 27.28 -0.22 26.25
CA LYS A 231 28.45 0.10 25.44
C LYS A 231 29.68 -0.59 26.07
N PRO A 232 30.55 -1.24 25.27
CA PRO A 232 31.79 -1.83 25.76
C PRO A 232 32.75 -0.77 26.33
#